data_AF-X0U5Q0-F1
#
_entry.id   AF-X0U5Q0-F1
#
_cell.length_a   1.000
_cell.length_b   1.000
_cell.length_c   1.000
_cell.angle_alpha   90.00
_cell.angle_beta   90.00
_cell.angle_gamma   90.00
#
_symmetry.space_group_name_H-M   'P 1'
#
loop_
_entity.id
_entity.type
_entity.pdbx_description
1 polymer ?
#
loop_
_entity_poly.entity_id
_entity_poly.type
_entity_poly.pdbx_seq_one_letter_code
_entity_poly.pdbx_strand_id
1 'polypeptide(L)'
;SGADIEDSRMRLRTVKTIIKEDGDGYIINGVKIWPSNAGIASHYVVIATTDPKLEDKGSCIIVVEKDTPGLSFGKIERKMGMPEDQNREVIFEDVRVPKNNLLGKIGDGHKILQTTVSYNRLGAGMISVGMARGAFEYALRYSKDRVVGGKPLIKHS
;
A
#
# COMPACT_ATOMS: atom_id res chain seq x y z
N SER A 1 -3.09 12.03 -1.23
CA SER A 1 -1.62 12.03 -1.09
C SER A 1 -1.22 11.29 0.17
N GLY A 2 -0.31 10.33 0.05
CA GLY A 2 0.08 9.40 1.11
C GLY A 2 1.35 8.60 0.79
N ALA A 3 2.23 9.10 -0.10
CA ALA A 3 3.46 8.39 -0.46
C ALA A 3 4.41 8.23 0.74
N ASP A 4 4.37 9.16 1.70
CA ASP A 4 5.27 9.17 2.86
C ASP A 4 4.59 8.74 4.17
N ILE A 5 3.42 8.06 4.12
CA ILE A 5 2.74 7.62 5.37
C ILE A 5 3.57 6.63 6.18
N GLU A 6 4.50 5.95 5.52
CA GLU A 6 5.40 4.97 6.13
C GLU A 6 6.61 5.63 6.81
N ASP A 7 6.89 6.90 6.50
CA ASP A 7 7.92 7.66 7.19
C ASP A 7 7.40 8.06 8.59
N SER A 8 7.93 7.40 9.61
CA SER A 8 7.55 7.62 11.00
C SER A 8 7.78 9.08 11.44
N ARG A 9 8.73 9.79 10.83
CA ARG A 9 9.02 11.21 11.13
C ARG A 9 7.90 12.13 10.69
N MET A 10 7.10 11.70 9.71
CA MET A 10 6.01 12.50 9.18
C MET A 10 4.76 12.44 10.06
N ARG A 11 4.60 11.42 10.92
CA ARG A 11 3.47 11.29 11.86
C ARG A 11 2.11 11.56 11.21
N LEU A 12 1.95 11.03 9.98
CA LEU A 12 0.76 11.16 9.14
C LEU A 12 0.34 12.58 8.76
N ARG A 13 1.18 13.60 8.98
CA ARG A 13 0.89 15.01 8.62
C ARG A 13 0.61 15.23 7.14
N THR A 14 1.11 14.35 6.28
CA THR A 14 0.90 14.41 4.82
C THR A 14 -0.41 13.76 4.38
N VAL A 15 -1.12 13.06 5.28
CA VAL A 15 -2.41 12.45 4.98
C VAL A 15 -3.45 13.55 4.82
N LYS A 16 -4.10 13.56 3.64
CA LYS A 16 -5.17 14.50 3.30
C LYS A 16 -6.55 13.86 3.18
N THR A 17 -6.65 12.56 3.46
CA THR A 17 -7.94 11.86 3.51
C THR A 17 -8.58 12.19 4.85
N ILE A 18 -9.67 12.94 4.82
CA ILE A 18 -10.36 13.45 6.00
C ILE A 18 -11.51 12.52 6.34
N ILE A 19 -11.65 12.24 7.63
CA ILE A 19 -12.81 11.56 8.20
C ILE A 19 -13.52 12.50 9.19
N LYS A 20 -14.85 12.50 9.19
CA LYS A 20 -15.66 13.25 10.17
C LYS A 20 -16.81 12.38 10.67
N GLU A 21 -17.27 12.63 11.89
CA GLU A 21 -18.50 12.02 12.38
C GLU A 21 -19.69 12.50 11.55
N ASP A 22 -20.57 11.57 11.19
CA ASP A 22 -21.83 11.84 10.48
C ASP A 22 -22.91 10.91 11.04
N GLY A 23 -23.70 11.40 11.99
CA GLY A 23 -24.74 10.63 12.66
C GLY A 23 -24.24 9.38 13.39
N ASP A 24 -24.69 8.21 12.96
CA ASP A 24 -24.33 6.89 13.48
C ASP A 24 -23.04 6.32 12.85
N GLY A 25 -22.41 7.06 11.94
CA GLY A 25 -21.24 6.64 11.18
C GLY A 25 -20.19 7.72 11.01
N TYR A 26 -19.43 7.57 9.94
CA TYR A 26 -18.39 8.49 9.50
C TYR A 26 -18.57 8.81 8.03
N ILE A 27 -18.21 10.04 7.65
CA ILE A 27 -18.07 10.48 6.27
C ILE A 27 -16.59 10.68 5.92
N ILE A 28 -16.16 10.16 4.77
CA ILE A 28 -14.77 10.14 4.33
C ILE A 28 -14.65 10.88 3.00
N ASN A 29 -13.66 11.77 2.92
CA ASN A 29 -13.34 12.50 1.70
C ASN A 29 -11.83 12.53 1.43
N GLY A 30 -11.43 12.34 0.18
CA GLY A 30 -10.06 12.52 -0.28
C GLY A 30 -9.60 11.48 -1.29
N VAL A 31 -8.29 11.45 -1.54
CA VAL A 31 -7.71 10.58 -2.57
C VAL A 31 -6.45 9.88 -2.05
N LYS A 32 -6.41 8.57 -2.24
CA LYS A 32 -5.23 7.71 -2.05
C LYS A 32 -4.64 7.34 -3.40
N ILE A 33 -3.32 7.21 -3.44
CA ILE A 33 -2.55 6.83 -4.61
C ILE A 33 -1.62 5.69 -4.21
N TRP A 34 -1.33 4.79 -5.17
CA TRP A 34 -0.56 3.56 -5.01
C TRP A 34 -1.14 2.38 -4.20
N PRO A 35 -2.41 2.34 -3.73
CA PRO A 35 -2.90 1.12 -3.09
C PRO A 35 -2.90 -0.05 -4.06
N SER A 36 -2.17 -1.10 -3.70
CA SER A 36 -2.22 -2.40 -4.38
C SER A 36 -3.63 -2.99 -4.33
N ASN A 37 -3.99 -3.76 -5.35
CA ASN A 37 -5.33 -4.35 -5.55
C ASN A 37 -6.50 -3.36 -5.69
N ALA A 38 -6.23 -2.09 -6.00
CA ALA A 38 -7.28 -1.10 -6.14
C ALA A 38 -8.22 -1.41 -7.31
N GLY A 39 -9.53 -1.38 -7.05
CA GLY A 39 -10.59 -1.73 -7.99
C GLY A 39 -10.97 -3.22 -7.99
N ILE A 40 -10.15 -4.10 -7.39
CA ILE A 40 -10.44 -5.54 -7.31
C ILE A 40 -10.59 -6.05 -5.87
N ALA A 41 -10.04 -5.34 -4.88
CA ALA A 41 -10.19 -5.68 -3.47
C ALA A 41 -11.66 -5.58 -3.03
N SER A 42 -12.08 -6.49 -2.13
CA SER A 42 -13.40 -6.47 -1.51
C SER A 42 -13.51 -5.47 -0.35
N HIS A 43 -12.38 -5.12 0.27
CA HIS A 43 -12.29 -4.19 1.39
C HIS A 43 -11.04 -3.33 1.25
N TYR A 44 -11.15 -2.08 1.68
CA TYR A 44 -10.08 -1.10 1.70
C TYR A 44 -9.82 -0.68 3.14
N VAL A 45 -8.60 -0.92 3.62
CA VAL A 45 -8.16 -0.50 4.96
C VAL A 45 -7.50 0.86 4.82
N VAL A 46 -8.23 1.92 5.20
CA VAL A 46 -7.90 3.30 4.87
C VAL A 46 -7.33 4.01 6.08
N ILE A 47 -6.09 4.49 5.97
CA ILE A 47 -5.56 5.49 6.91
C ILE A 47 -6.15 6.87 6.58
N ALA A 48 -6.81 7.48 7.56
CA ALA A 48 -7.40 8.81 7.44
C ALA A 48 -7.02 9.66 8.67
N THR A 49 -7.43 10.92 8.65
CA THR A 49 -7.26 11.82 9.79
C THR A 49 -8.51 12.67 9.99
N THR A 50 -8.85 12.97 11.25
CA THR A 50 -9.89 13.96 11.58
C THR A 50 -9.41 15.39 11.36
N ASP A 51 -8.13 15.64 11.60
CA ASP A 51 -7.43 16.89 11.30
C ASP A 51 -5.92 16.61 11.16
N PRO A 52 -5.30 16.90 10.00
CA PRO A 52 -3.86 16.73 9.80
C PRO A 52 -2.98 17.45 10.84
N LYS A 53 -3.48 18.54 11.45
CA LYS A 53 -2.76 19.30 12.49
C LYS A 53 -2.64 18.55 13.82
N LEU A 54 -3.50 17.56 14.06
CA LEU A 54 -3.49 16.78 15.29
C LEU A 54 -2.48 15.62 15.26
N GLU A 55 -1.77 15.44 14.14
CA GLU A 55 -0.78 14.36 13.94
C GLU A 55 -1.38 13.00 14.35
N ASP A 56 -0.66 12.24 15.19
CA ASP A 56 -1.11 10.94 15.69
C ASP A 56 -2.48 11.00 16.36
N LYS A 57 -2.79 12.07 17.10
CA LYS A 57 -4.06 12.19 17.84
C LYS A 57 -5.28 12.29 16.92
N GLY A 58 -5.10 12.80 15.71
CA GLY A 58 -6.16 12.86 14.69
C GLY A 58 -6.23 11.61 13.81
N SER A 59 -5.23 10.73 13.89
CA SER A 59 -5.09 9.60 12.97
C SER A 59 -6.05 8.45 13.28
N CYS A 60 -6.55 7.80 12.24
CA CYS A 60 -7.41 6.63 12.39
C CYS A 60 -7.27 5.66 11.21
N ILE A 61 -7.67 4.42 11.42
CA ILE A 61 -7.82 3.42 10.36
C ILE A 61 -9.29 3.02 10.29
N ILE A 62 -9.84 3.04 9.09
CA ILE A 62 -11.23 2.68 8.84
C ILE A 62 -11.34 1.72 7.67
N VAL A 63 -12.23 0.74 7.78
CA VAL A 63 -12.51 -0.22 6.70
C VAL A 63 -13.63 0.33 5.83
N VAL A 64 -13.43 0.32 4.51
CA VAL A 64 -14.44 0.67 3.53
C VAL A 64 -14.67 -0.55 2.64
N GLU A 65 -15.89 -1.06 2.58
CA GLU A 65 -16.26 -2.13 1.68
C GLU A 65 -16.19 -1.67 0.22
N LYS A 66 -15.98 -2.63 -0.68
CA LYS A 66 -16.12 -2.39 -2.11
C LYS A 66 -17.58 -1.98 -2.42
N ASP A 67 -17.73 -1.11 -3.41
CA ASP A 67 -19.03 -0.63 -3.92
C ASP A 67 -19.81 0.28 -2.95
N THR A 68 -19.21 0.68 -1.82
CA THR A 68 -19.77 1.74 -0.96
C THR A 68 -19.98 3.02 -1.76
N PRO A 69 -21.18 3.64 -1.73
CA PRO A 69 -21.46 4.86 -2.49
C PRO A 69 -20.42 5.97 -2.23
N GLY A 70 -19.97 6.62 -3.31
CA GLY A 70 -18.91 7.64 -3.26
C GLY A 70 -17.49 7.09 -3.40
N LEU A 71 -17.30 5.77 -3.34
CA LEU A 71 -16.00 5.13 -3.59
C LEU A 71 -15.83 4.93 -5.09
N SER A 72 -14.76 5.48 -5.65
CA SER A 72 -14.42 5.29 -7.06
C SER A 72 -12.92 5.11 -7.26
N PHE A 73 -12.53 4.74 -8.47
CA PHE A 73 -11.15 4.39 -8.81
C PHE A 73 -10.68 5.12 -10.06
N GLY A 74 -9.43 5.56 -10.03
CA GLY A 74 -8.75 6.07 -11.22
C GLY A 74 -8.39 4.96 -12.22
N LYS A 75 -7.57 5.32 -13.21
CA LYS A 75 -7.01 4.35 -14.16
C LYS A 75 -6.00 3.42 -13.47
N ILE A 76 -5.72 2.28 -14.10
CA ILE A 76 -4.59 1.42 -13.72
C ILE A 76 -3.28 2.14 -14.03
N GLU A 77 -2.41 2.21 -13.04
CA GLU A 77 -1.07 2.78 -13.18
C GLU A 77 -0.15 1.86 -13.99
N ARG A 78 0.58 2.45 -14.95
CA ARG A 78 1.63 1.75 -15.69
C ARG A 78 2.93 1.80 -14.88
N LYS A 79 3.45 0.64 -14.52
CA LYS A 79 4.66 0.49 -13.70
C LYS A 79 5.75 -0.25 -14.45
N MET A 80 7.00 -0.05 -14.04
CA MET A 80 8.16 -0.77 -14.58
C MET A 80 8.12 -2.28 -14.26
N GLY A 81 7.59 -2.65 -13.11
CA GLY A 81 7.48 -4.04 -12.65
C GLY A 81 6.22 -4.26 -11.83
N MET A 82 6.00 -5.51 -11.41
CA MET A 82 4.75 -5.97 -10.78
C MET A 82 3.50 -5.53 -11.58
N PRO A 83 3.44 -5.81 -12.90
CA PRO A 83 2.31 -5.39 -13.72
C PRO A 83 0.99 -6.05 -13.31
N GLU A 84 1.04 -7.22 -12.67
CA GLU A 84 -0.13 -7.92 -12.15
C GLU A 84 -0.71 -7.27 -10.88
N ASP A 85 0.10 -6.55 -10.09
CA ASP A 85 -0.41 -5.76 -8.97
C ASP A 85 -1.15 -4.53 -9.51
N GLN A 86 -2.46 -4.45 -9.32
CA GLN A 86 -3.25 -3.31 -9.79
C GLN A 86 -3.17 -2.16 -8.79
N ASN A 87 -2.42 -1.13 -9.14
CA ASN A 87 -2.46 0.14 -8.42
C ASN A 87 -3.31 1.14 -9.21
N ARG A 88 -4.20 1.83 -8.51
CA ARG A 88 -5.05 2.90 -9.03
C ARG A 88 -5.13 3.99 -7.98
N GLU A 89 -5.54 5.19 -8.37
CA GLU A 89 -6.11 6.10 -7.39
C GLU A 89 -7.39 5.50 -6.78
N VAL A 90 -7.58 5.70 -5.48
CA VAL A 90 -8.82 5.39 -4.76
C VAL A 90 -9.38 6.71 -4.26
N ILE A 91 -10.58 7.04 -4.72
CA ILE A 91 -11.23 8.33 -4.55
C ILE A 91 -12.43 8.12 -3.62
N PHE A 92 -12.52 8.96 -2.60
CA PHE A 92 -13.59 8.98 -1.63
C PHE A 92 -14.30 10.33 -1.74
N GLU A 93 -15.55 10.30 -2.19
CA GLU A 93 -16.43 11.47 -2.30
C GLU A 93 -17.67 11.22 -1.42
N ASP A 94 -17.70 11.84 -0.24
CA ASP A 94 -18.79 11.69 0.72
C ASP A 94 -19.14 10.22 1.07
N VAL A 95 -18.10 9.38 1.14
CA VAL A 95 -18.22 7.95 1.46
C VAL A 95 -18.64 7.79 2.91
N ARG A 96 -19.81 7.16 3.13
CA ARG A 96 -20.36 6.91 4.46
C ARG A 96 -20.14 5.47 4.89
N VAL A 97 -19.67 5.28 6.12
CA VAL A 97 -19.44 3.97 6.71
C VAL A 97 -19.90 3.93 8.18
N PRO A 98 -20.37 2.78 8.69
CA PRO A 98 -20.78 2.64 10.09
C PRO A 98 -19.63 2.89 11.08
N LYS A 99 -19.95 3.28 12.32
CA LYS A 99 -18.94 3.45 13.38
C LYS A 99 -18.11 2.19 13.66
N ASN A 100 -18.71 1.01 13.50
CA ASN A 100 -18.04 -0.28 13.74
C ASN A 100 -16.95 -0.61 12.71
N ASN A 101 -16.85 0.13 11.60
CA ASN A 101 -15.78 -0.05 10.61
C ASN A 101 -14.46 0.59 11.06
N LEU A 102 -14.46 1.37 12.16
CA LEU A 102 -13.26 1.94 12.74
C LEU A 102 -12.41 0.83 13.40
N LEU A 103 -11.15 0.71 12.97
CA LEU A 103 -10.19 -0.21 13.59
C LEU A 103 -9.47 0.50 14.73
N GLY A 104 -9.78 0.11 15.96
CA GLY A 104 -9.29 0.78 17.16
C GLY A 104 -10.05 2.07 17.43
N LYS A 105 -9.36 3.11 17.90
CA LYS A 105 -9.94 4.43 18.17
C LYS A 105 -9.25 5.51 17.34
N ILE A 106 -9.92 6.65 17.19
CA ILE A 106 -9.24 7.87 16.72
C ILE A 106 -8.08 8.16 17.67
N GLY A 107 -6.89 8.38 17.11
CA GLY A 107 -5.62 8.47 17.83
C GLY A 107 -4.72 7.25 17.67
N ASP A 108 -5.28 6.08 17.35
CA ASP A 108 -4.51 4.83 17.24
C ASP A 108 -3.92 4.61 15.84
N GLY A 109 -4.36 5.36 14.83
CA GLY A 109 -4.06 5.08 13.42
C GLY A 109 -2.57 5.02 13.10
N HIS A 110 -1.78 5.97 13.59
CA HIS A 110 -0.33 5.98 13.40
C HIS A 110 0.33 4.73 13.99
N LYS A 111 -0.02 4.37 15.22
CA LYS A 111 0.55 3.22 15.92
C LYS A 111 0.25 1.92 15.17
N ILE A 112 -1.02 1.72 14.80
CA ILE A 112 -1.44 0.51 14.06
C ILE A 112 -0.71 0.43 12.72
N LEU A 113 -0.64 1.54 11.97
CA LEU A 113 0.08 1.59 10.69
C LEU A 113 1.55 1.23 10.86
N GLN A 114 2.25 1.80 11.85
CA GLN A 114 3.67 1.52 12.07
C GLN A 114 3.90 0.04 12.41
N THR A 115 3.04 -0.57 13.21
CA THR A 115 3.08 -2.02 13.46
C THR A 115 2.93 -2.81 12.17
N THR A 116 1.94 -2.49 11.32
CA THR A 116 1.74 -3.17 10.03
C THR A 116 2.94 -2.99 9.08
N VAL A 117 3.49 -1.78 8.99
CA VAL A 117 4.65 -1.47 8.13
C VAL A 117 5.89 -2.25 8.59
N SER A 118 6.12 -2.41 9.89
CA SER A 118 7.22 -3.23 10.41
C SER A 118 7.15 -4.68 9.93
N TYR A 119 5.95 -5.29 9.92
CA TYR A 119 5.77 -6.64 9.38
C TYR A 119 5.95 -6.69 7.86
N ASN A 120 5.42 -5.70 7.13
CA ASN A 120 5.57 -5.63 5.67
C ASN A 120 7.03 -5.51 5.23
N ARG A 121 7.87 -4.76 5.96
CA ARG A 121 9.30 -4.63 5.69
C ARG A 121 10.04 -5.97 5.76
N LEU A 122 9.69 -6.81 6.73
CA LEU A 122 10.22 -8.17 6.80
C LEU A 122 9.81 -9.00 5.57
N GLY A 123 8.55 -8.90 5.16
CA GLY A 123 8.01 -9.54 3.95
C GLY A 123 8.78 -9.14 2.68
N ALA A 124 9.01 -7.84 2.49
CA ALA A 124 9.75 -7.33 1.34
C ALA A 124 11.19 -7.88 1.27
N GLY A 125 11.86 -8.01 2.41
CA GLY A 125 13.19 -8.62 2.50
C GLY A 125 13.19 -10.09 2.05
N MET A 126 12.20 -10.86 2.53
CA MET A 126 12.06 -12.28 2.14
C MET A 126 11.83 -12.45 0.64
N ILE A 127 10.92 -11.65 0.05
CA ILE A 127 10.65 -11.66 -1.40
C ILE A 127 11.93 -11.33 -2.19
N SER A 128 12.64 -10.28 -1.78
CA SER A 128 13.86 -9.83 -2.47
C SER A 128 14.95 -10.91 -2.49
N VAL A 129 15.16 -11.58 -1.35
CA VAL A 129 16.14 -12.68 -1.26
C VAL A 129 15.73 -13.86 -2.15
N GLY A 130 14.45 -14.22 -2.16
CA GLY A 130 13.93 -15.28 -3.03
C GLY A 130 14.12 -14.98 -4.51
N MET A 131 13.80 -13.75 -4.93
CA MET A 131 14.00 -13.30 -6.31
C MET A 131 15.48 -13.29 -6.71
N ALA A 132 16.36 -12.75 -5.85
CA ALA A 132 17.80 -12.71 -6.10
C ALA A 132 18.38 -14.12 -6.25
N ARG A 133 17.95 -15.06 -5.39
CA ARG A 133 18.35 -16.47 -5.48
C ARG A 133 17.89 -17.12 -6.78
N GLY A 134 16.63 -16.95 -7.15
CA GLY A 134 16.10 -17.51 -8.39
C GLY A 134 16.82 -16.97 -9.63
N ALA A 135 17.09 -15.66 -9.66
CA ALA A 135 17.87 -15.03 -10.73
C ALA A 135 19.31 -15.57 -10.79
N PHE A 136 19.97 -15.72 -9.63
CA PHE A 136 21.31 -16.29 -9.55
C PHE A 136 21.37 -17.74 -10.05
N GLU A 137 20.45 -18.60 -9.59
CA GLU A 137 20.40 -20.02 -9.99
C GLU A 137 20.15 -20.15 -11.49
N TYR A 138 19.25 -19.32 -12.05
CA TYR A 138 19.00 -19.27 -13.49
C TYR A 138 20.26 -18.86 -14.27
N ALA A 139 20.90 -17.75 -13.87
CA ALA A 139 22.10 -17.24 -14.53
C ALA A 139 23.28 -18.21 -14.42
N LEU A 140 23.45 -18.86 -13.27
CA LEU A 140 24.50 -19.86 -13.03
C LEU A 140 24.31 -21.09 -13.90
N ARG A 141 23.08 -21.56 -14.09
CA ARG A 141 22.80 -22.67 -15.00
C ARG A 141 23.08 -22.24 -16.44
N TYR A 142 22.54 -21.11 -16.87
CA TYR A 142 22.73 -20.60 -18.23
C TYR A 142 24.21 -20.40 -18.56
N SER A 143 25.04 -19.94 -17.62
CA SER A 143 26.46 -19.73 -17.85
C SER A 143 27.25 -21.03 -18.03
N LYS A 144 26.79 -22.15 -17.47
CA LYS A 144 27.40 -23.48 -17.67
C LYS A 144 27.06 -24.06 -19.06
N ASP A 145 25.86 -23.80 -19.55
CA ASP A 145 25.34 -24.43 -20.78
C ASP A 145 25.64 -23.60 -22.04
N ARG A 146 25.63 -22.27 -21.93
CA ARG A 146 25.85 -21.36 -23.07
C ARG A 146 27.32 -21.36 -23.49
N VAL A 147 27.60 -21.77 -24.73
CA VAL A 147 28.95 -21.72 -25.33
C VAL A 147 29.13 -20.47 -26.19
N VAL A 148 30.24 -19.74 -25.97
CA VAL A 148 30.66 -18.57 -26.77
C VAL A 148 32.17 -18.66 -26.96
N GLY A 149 32.67 -18.42 -28.18
CA GLY A 149 34.12 -18.51 -28.46
C GLY A 149 34.72 -19.89 -28.17
N GLY A 150 33.95 -20.96 -28.40
CA GLY A 150 34.40 -22.35 -28.25
C GLY A 150 34.45 -22.89 -26.82
N LYS A 151 34.06 -22.13 -25.80
CA LYS A 151 33.97 -22.60 -24.41
C LYS A 151 32.70 -22.11 -23.69
N PRO A 152 32.22 -22.82 -22.67
CA PRO A 152 31.11 -22.35 -21.82
C PRO A 152 31.34 -20.95 -21.26
N LEU A 153 30.26 -20.17 -21.13
CA LEU A 153 30.28 -18.77 -20.67
C LEU A 153 30.97 -18.63 -19.31
N ILE A 154 30.75 -19.58 -18.40
CA ILE A 154 31.36 -19.62 -17.07
C ILE A 154 32.90 -19.76 -17.08
N LYS A 155 33.51 -20.15 -18.21
CA LYS A 155 34.98 -20.27 -18.36
C LYS A 155 35.63 -19.02 -18.97
N HIS A 156 34.88 -17.94 -19.19
CA HIS A 156 35.43 -16.64 -19.58
C HIS A 156 35.77 -15.83 -18.33
N SER A 157 36.90 -15.11 -18.39
CA SER A 157 37.42 -14.27 -17.30
C SER A 157 36.68 -12.95 -17.18
#